data_AF-A0A971T4R7-F1
#
_entry.id   AF-A0A971T4R7-F1
#
_cell.length_a   1.000
_cell.length_b   1.000
_cell.length_c   1.000
_cell.angle_alpha   90.00
_cell.angle_beta   90.00
_cell.angle_gamma   90.00
#
_symmetry.space_group_name_H-M   'P 1'
#
loop_
_entity.id
_entity.type
_entity.pdbx_description
1 polymer ?
#
loop_
_entity_poly.entity_id
_entity_poly.type
_entity_poly.pdbx_seq_one_letter_code
_entity_poly.pdbx_strand_id
1 'polypeptide(L)'
;MKKYSVILIALALILMIPGFCLASFNHLYWQYYKALPTQASGFSAIKLDKDIMLHCQENFSDLRVTDQDGREISSQVLRPEKQRQDIATTQLNRNEYLDRTSLVLDLGPNPLAHNRIDVYLDSSKDYMREVTLEASQDNETWGNIGTGRIMMYQGRSYNTLSFTTNTARYLRVNVNQVNSEKRLPLTDAIVYFMPISLYQGESIPVKILSQRSDRTRTNLVVDLQVPNYFIDRVTIETPDRNYSRVVYVDSDNATSKSNQPLTLNTDTIFDYKWQDYSSARDYVEIGQYARRFLFISIENGSSAPLKINAIKVSASPPYLLADLKGPSRLWYGNPNVNNESYDLDKFAYLIQTTDLKWVTPGAQQINPDYKVPWSEQNKWLLNALIILVAFGFVVIILRNLDKIKELRKGEDQ
;
A
#
# COMPACT_ATOMS: atom_id res chain seq x y z
N MET A 1 -31.26 27.02 36.01
CA MET A 1 -31.45 25.87 35.08
C MET A 1 -32.12 26.27 33.76
N LYS A 2 -33.23 27.02 33.75
CA LYS A 2 -33.98 27.37 32.51
C LYS A 2 -33.20 28.18 31.43
N LYS A 3 -32.22 29.03 31.79
CA LYS A 3 -31.45 29.83 30.81
C LYS A 3 -30.41 29.03 30.03
N TYR A 4 -29.89 27.93 30.58
CA TYR A 4 -28.87 27.10 29.91
C TYR A 4 -29.50 26.12 28.91
N SER A 5 -30.76 25.72 29.12
CA SER A 5 -31.49 24.82 28.23
C SER A 5 -31.87 25.46 26.89
N VAL A 6 -32.14 26.77 26.85
CA VAL A 6 -32.53 27.47 25.61
C VAL A 6 -31.33 27.64 24.67
N ILE A 7 -30.13 27.88 25.21
CA ILE A 7 -28.88 27.98 24.44
C ILE A 7 -28.52 26.61 23.83
N LEU A 8 -28.73 25.52 24.57
CA LEU A 8 -28.47 24.15 24.10
C LEU A 8 -29.41 23.71 22.96
N ILE A 9 -30.67 24.14 22.99
CA ILE A 9 -31.65 23.84 21.94
C ILE A 9 -31.38 24.68 20.67
N ALA A 10 -30.96 25.94 20.82
CA ALA A 10 -30.54 26.78 19.69
C ALA A 10 -29.26 26.25 19.01
N LEU A 11 -28.32 25.69 19.79
CA LEU A 11 -27.12 25.03 19.25
C LEU A 11 -27.46 23.71 18.52
N ALA A 12 -28.44 22.96 19.03
CA ALA A 12 -28.88 21.70 18.44
C ALA A 12 -29.64 21.89 17.10
N LEU A 13 -30.35 23.01 16.91
CA LEU A 13 -31.03 23.31 15.64
C LEU A 13 -30.07 23.74 14.51
N ILE A 14 -28.89 24.30 14.84
CA ILE A 14 -27.86 24.65 13.85
C ILE A 14 -27.16 23.39 13.30
N LEU A 15 -27.23 22.26 14.02
CA LEU A 15 -26.67 20.97 13.62
C LEU A 15 -27.58 20.14 12.69
N MET A 16 -28.79 20.61 12.37
CA MET A 16 -29.74 19.91 11.49
C MET A 16 -29.99 20.67 10.18
N ILE A 17 -28.95 21.13 9.51
CA ILE A 17 -29.06 21.49 8.08
C ILE A 17 -28.71 20.23 7.29
N PRO A 18 -29.67 19.55 6.64
CA PRO A 18 -29.34 18.47 5.71
C PRO A 18 -28.55 19.08 4.55
N GLY A 19 -27.29 18.70 4.43
CA GLY A 19 -26.48 19.03 3.27
C GLY A 19 -27.12 18.45 2.03
N PHE A 20 -27.62 19.30 1.14
CA PHE A 20 -28.06 18.88 -0.18
C PHE A 20 -26.89 18.23 -0.90
N CYS A 21 -27.00 16.91 -1.11
CA CYS A 21 -26.04 16.11 -1.83
C CYS A 21 -26.21 16.35 -3.33
N LEU A 22 -25.48 17.34 -3.84
CA LEU A 22 -25.00 17.38 -5.22
C LEU A 22 -23.57 17.88 -5.14
N ALA A 23 -22.62 16.99 -4.85
CA ALA A 23 -21.21 17.33 -4.97
C ALA A 23 -20.85 17.35 -6.46
N SER A 24 -21.25 18.38 -7.18
CA SER A 24 -20.58 18.73 -8.43
C SER A 24 -19.16 19.15 -8.06
N PHE A 25 -18.15 18.54 -8.68
CA PHE A 25 -16.78 19.04 -8.60
C PHE A 25 -16.73 20.58 -8.68
N ASN A 26 -16.14 21.20 -7.67
CA ASN A 26 -15.98 22.65 -7.60
C ASN A 26 -14.49 22.99 -7.54
N HIS A 27 -13.93 23.40 -8.69
CA HIS A 27 -12.51 23.71 -8.85
C HIS A 27 -12.00 24.79 -7.88
N LEU A 28 -12.87 25.67 -7.36
CA LEU A 28 -12.46 26.75 -6.43
C LEU A 28 -11.78 26.23 -5.16
N TYR A 29 -11.97 24.95 -4.79
CA TYR A 29 -11.37 24.36 -3.59
C TYR A 29 -10.09 23.56 -3.89
N TRP A 30 -9.60 23.58 -5.12
CA TRP A 30 -8.46 22.80 -5.57
C TRP A 30 -7.30 23.72 -5.90
N GLN A 31 -6.19 23.58 -5.19
CA GLN A 31 -5.07 24.52 -5.30
C GLN A 31 -4.24 24.32 -6.56
N TYR A 32 -4.12 23.07 -7.03
CA TYR A 32 -3.25 22.72 -8.14
C TYR A 32 -4.00 21.91 -9.20
N TYR A 33 -3.51 22.02 -10.44
CA TYR A 33 -3.91 21.13 -11.51
C TYR A 33 -2.76 20.82 -12.46
N LYS A 34 -2.86 19.69 -13.15
CA LYS A 34 -1.98 19.30 -14.26
C LYS A 34 -2.82 18.92 -15.46
N ALA A 35 -2.42 19.37 -16.64
CA ALA A 35 -3.03 18.93 -17.89
C ALA A 35 -2.66 17.47 -18.19
N LEU A 36 -3.63 16.68 -18.66
CA LEU A 36 -3.40 15.34 -19.17
C LEU A 36 -3.28 15.38 -20.71
N PRO A 37 -2.36 14.60 -21.32
CA PRO A 37 -2.16 14.58 -22.76
C PRO A 37 -3.45 14.33 -23.55
N THR A 38 -3.64 15.08 -24.63
CA THR A 38 -4.87 15.08 -25.46
C THR A 38 -5.14 13.76 -26.17
N GLN A 39 -4.13 12.91 -26.32
CA GLN A 39 -4.20 11.63 -27.04
C GLN A 39 -4.65 10.46 -26.13
N ALA A 40 -4.81 10.70 -24.83
CA ALA A 40 -5.25 9.67 -23.90
C ALA A 40 -6.77 9.46 -24.02
N SER A 41 -7.17 8.24 -24.38
CA SER A 41 -8.57 7.82 -24.51
C SER A 41 -8.75 6.40 -24.01
N GLY A 42 -9.86 6.13 -23.33
CA GLY A 42 -10.12 4.89 -22.60
C GLY A 42 -9.41 4.85 -21.24
N PHE A 43 -9.41 3.67 -20.62
CA PHE A 43 -8.75 3.44 -19.34
C PHE A 43 -7.25 3.76 -19.42
N SER A 44 -6.85 4.73 -18.62
CA SER A 44 -5.49 5.26 -18.57
C SER A 44 -4.96 5.25 -17.14
N ALA A 45 -3.71 4.83 -16.97
CA ALA A 45 -2.98 4.88 -15.70
C ALA A 45 -2.15 6.16 -15.64
N ILE A 46 -2.63 7.13 -14.88
CA ILE A 46 -2.00 8.44 -14.69
C ILE A 46 -0.97 8.32 -13.57
N LYS A 47 0.32 8.53 -13.88
CA LYS A 47 1.40 8.49 -12.89
C LYS A 47 1.27 9.67 -11.92
N LEU A 48 1.23 9.39 -10.61
CA LEU A 48 1.28 10.43 -9.59
C LEU A 48 2.75 10.78 -9.33
N ASP A 49 3.20 11.87 -9.96
CA ASP A 49 4.58 12.34 -9.83
C ASP A 49 4.86 13.04 -8.49
N LYS A 50 6.11 13.51 -8.32
CA LYS A 50 6.58 14.11 -7.07
C LYS A 50 5.78 15.36 -6.66
N ASP A 51 5.34 16.18 -7.63
CA ASP A 51 4.58 17.38 -7.31
C ASP A 51 3.21 17.01 -6.74
N ILE A 52 2.55 16.02 -7.35
CA ILE A 52 1.26 15.50 -6.88
C ILE A 52 1.44 14.87 -5.50
N MET A 53 2.42 13.98 -5.34
CA MET A 53 2.68 13.30 -4.06
C MET A 53 3.01 14.27 -2.92
N LEU A 54 3.64 15.41 -3.21
CA LEU A 54 3.96 16.43 -2.21
C LEU A 54 2.71 17.17 -1.69
N HIS A 55 1.66 17.24 -2.51
CA HIS A 55 0.49 18.08 -2.24
C HIS A 55 -0.81 17.29 -2.04
N CYS A 56 -0.82 15.98 -2.24
CA CYS A 56 -1.98 15.13 -1.98
C CYS A 56 -2.01 14.57 -0.55
N GLN A 57 -3.21 14.21 -0.10
CA GLN A 57 -3.45 13.53 1.17
C GLN A 57 -2.90 12.09 1.16
N GLU A 58 -2.59 11.53 2.33
CA GLU A 58 -2.04 10.17 2.48
C GLU A 58 -2.95 9.07 1.88
N ASN A 59 -4.26 9.30 1.89
CA ASN A 59 -5.27 8.40 1.34
C ASN A 59 -5.62 8.69 -0.13
N PHE A 60 -4.99 9.71 -0.73
CA PHE A 60 -5.24 10.18 -2.09
C PHE A 60 -6.70 10.63 -2.37
N SER A 61 -7.47 10.98 -1.33
CA SER A 61 -8.87 11.37 -1.52
C SER A 61 -9.03 12.72 -2.23
N ASP A 62 -7.99 13.53 -2.25
CA ASP A 62 -7.93 14.81 -2.92
C ASP A 62 -7.31 14.72 -4.32
N LEU A 63 -7.82 13.76 -5.11
CA LEU A 63 -7.55 13.67 -6.54
C LEU A 63 -8.86 13.70 -7.31
N ARG A 64 -8.98 14.57 -8.31
CA ARG A 64 -10.14 14.59 -9.23
C ARG A 64 -9.69 14.74 -10.66
N VAL A 65 -10.37 14.06 -11.56
CA VAL A 65 -10.15 14.20 -13.00
C VAL A 65 -11.36 14.89 -13.61
N THR A 66 -11.14 15.90 -14.45
CA THR A 66 -12.22 16.52 -15.23
C THR A 66 -11.91 16.53 -16.71
N ASP A 67 -12.95 16.51 -17.53
CA ASP A 67 -12.85 16.81 -18.96
C ASP A 67 -12.61 18.33 -19.21
N GLN A 68 -12.60 18.74 -20.48
CA GLN A 68 -12.43 20.15 -20.87
C GLN A 68 -13.59 21.05 -20.44
N ASP A 69 -14.80 20.50 -20.30
CA ASP A 69 -16.00 21.22 -19.87
C ASP A 69 -16.07 21.35 -18.35
N GLY A 70 -15.11 20.77 -17.62
CA GLY A 70 -15.09 20.74 -16.17
C GLY A 70 -16.00 19.66 -15.57
N ARG A 71 -16.52 18.74 -16.39
CA ARG A 71 -17.28 17.58 -15.89
C ARG A 71 -16.32 16.56 -15.32
N GLU A 72 -16.71 15.99 -14.20
CA GLU A 72 -15.92 15.01 -13.49
C GLU A 72 -15.88 13.67 -14.22
N ILE A 73 -14.70 13.05 -14.23
CA ILE A 73 -14.42 11.73 -14.77
C ILE A 73 -14.13 10.82 -13.58
N SER A 74 -14.83 9.68 -13.51
CA SER A 74 -14.59 8.66 -12.49
C SER A 74 -13.12 8.22 -12.50
N SER A 75 -12.51 8.24 -11.33
CA SER A 75 -11.10 7.89 -11.18
C SER A 75 -10.86 7.11 -9.89
N GLN A 76 -9.88 6.23 -9.90
CA GLN A 76 -9.58 5.34 -8.78
C GLN A 76 -8.06 5.21 -8.65
N VAL A 77 -7.52 5.40 -7.45
CA VAL A 77 -6.10 5.09 -7.22
C VAL A 77 -5.93 3.58 -7.33
N LEU A 78 -5.10 3.15 -8.27
CA LEU A 78 -4.71 1.76 -8.38
C LEU A 78 -3.98 1.41 -7.09
N ARG A 79 -4.52 0.44 -6.36
CA ARG A 79 -3.86 -0.03 -5.15
C ARG A 79 -2.96 -1.21 -5.52
N PRO A 80 -1.76 -1.30 -4.93
CA PRO A 80 -0.99 -2.53 -4.95
C PRO A 80 -1.83 -3.60 -4.26
N GLU A 81 -2.47 -4.44 -5.07
CA GLU A 81 -3.27 -5.52 -4.53
C GLU A 81 -2.34 -6.60 -3.98
N LYS A 82 -2.37 -6.76 -2.66
CA LYS A 82 -1.90 -7.98 -1.99
C LYS A 82 -2.99 -9.07 -2.01
N GLN A 83 -4.18 -8.78 -2.56
CA GLN A 83 -5.29 -9.71 -2.53
C GLN A 83 -5.15 -10.76 -3.62
N ARG A 84 -4.57 -11.88 -3.20
CA ARG A 84 -4.83 -13.18 -3.78
C ARG A 84 -6.34 -13.40 -3.84
N GLN A 85 -6.88 -13.60 -5.03
CA GLN A 85 -8.25 -14.05 -5.21
C GLN A 85 -8.23 -15.55 -5.50
N ASP A 86 -8.53 -16.34 -4.48
CA ASP A 86 -8.63 -17.80 -4.63
C ASP A 86 -9.81 -18.16 -5.55
N ILE A 87 -9.53 -19.07 -6.48
CA ILE A 87 -10.53 -19.65 -7.34
C ILE A 87 -10.95 -20.98 -6.74
N ALA A 88 -12.25 -21.18 -6.57
CA ALA A 88 -12.76 -22.47 -6.14
C ALA A 88 -12.44 -23.53 -7.20
N THR A 89 -11.83 -24.63 -6.78
CA THR A 89 -11.46 -25.74 -7.66
C THR A 89 -12.05 -27.06 -7.16
N THR A 90 -12.34 -27.95 -8.09
CA THR A 90 -12.61 -29.36 -7.82
C THR A 90 -11.54 -30.20 -8.51
N GLN A 91 -10.89 -31.10 -7.79
CA GLN A 91 -9.96 -32.06 -8.40
C GLN A 91 -10.77 -33.10 -9.19
N LEU A 92 -10.54 -33.21 -10.50
CA LEU A 92 -11.23 -34.19 -11.35
C LEU A 92 -10.47 -35.51 -11.44
N ASN A 93 -9.17 -35.42 -11.68
CA ASN A 93 -8.32 -36.60 -11.80
C ASN A 93 -6.91 -36.31 -11.28
N ARG A 94 -6.27 -37.38 -10.83
CA ARG A 94 -4.85 -37.40 -10.52
C ARG A 94 -4.27 -38.67 -11.09
N ASN A 95 -3.39 -38.52 -12.05
CA ASN A 95 -2.80 -39.64 -12.77
C ASN A 95 -1.29 -39.64 -12.58
N GLU A 96 -0.75 -40.81 -12.34
CA GLU A 96 0.70 -41.01 -12.26
C GLU A 96 1.17 -41.73 -13.51
N TYR A 97 2.05 -41.07 -14.26
CA TYR A 97 2.73 -41.63 -15.43
C TYR A 97 4.17 -42.00 -15.07
N LEU A 98 4.90 -42.56 -16.03
CA LEU A 98 6.31 -42.90 -15.87
C LEU A 98 7.19 -41.64 -15.82
N ASP A 99 6.81 -40.63 -16.59
CA ASP A 99 7.55 -39.40 -16.87
C ASP A 99 6.97 -38.17 -16.17
N ARG A 100 5.82 -38.28 -15.49
CA ARG A 100 5.17 -37.16 -14.78
C ARG A 100 4.08 -37.59 -13.81
N THR A 101 3.78 -36.72 -12.85
CA THR A 101 2.52 -36.75 -12.08
C THR A 101 1.60 -35.65 -12.59
N SER A 102 0.35 -35.98 -12.92
CA SER A 102 -0.63 -35.06 -13.49
C SER A 102 -1.84 -34.87 -12.57
N LEU A 103 -2.30 -33.63 -12.42
CA LEU A 103 -3.52 -33.25 -11.68
C LEU A 103 -4.38 -32.35 -12.55
N VAL A 104 -5.66 -32.69 -12.75
CA VAL A 104 -6.64 -31.82 -13.41
C VAL A 104 -7.60 -31.20 -12.40
N LEU A 105 -7.79 -29.90 -12.52
CA LEU A 105 -8.68 -29.07 -11.74
C LEU A 105 -9.82 -28.54 -12.62
N ASP A 106 -11.05 -28.61 -12.13
CA ASP A 106 -12.23 -27.91 -12.67
C ASP A 106 -12.49 -26.65 -11.82
N LEU A 107 -12.46 -25.49 -12.46
CA LEU A 107 -12.70 -24.18 -11.83
C LEU A 107 -14.18 -23.78 -11.89
N GLY A 108 -15.05 -24.63 -12.42
CA GLY A 108 -16.48 -24.39 -12.59
C GLY A 108 -16.82 -23.61 -13.87
N PRO A 109 -18.12 -23.40 -14.15
CA PRO A 109 -18.56 -22.64 -15.30
C PRO A 109 -18.20 -21.15 -15.16
N ASN A 110 -17.65 -20.56 -16.23
CA ASN A 110 -17.26 -19.14 -16.30
C ASN A 110 -16.35 -18.72 -15.13
N PRO A 111 -15.18 -19.34 -14.95
CA PRO A 111 -14.29 -19.00 -13.86
C PRO A 111 -13.80 -17.56 -14.00
N LEU A 112 -13.49 -16.94 -12.86
CA LEU A 112 -12.78 -15.67 -12.84
C LEU A 112 -11.41 -15.81 -13.53
N ALA A 113 -10.84 -14.68 -13.95
CA ALA A 113 -9.47 -14.65 -14.46
C ALA A 113 -8.50 -15.20 -13.42
N HIS A 114 -7.47 -15.92 -13.84
CA HIS A 114 -6.51 -16.57 -12.94
C HIS A 114 -5.14 -16.72 -13.62
N ASN A 115 -4.06 -16.70 -12.83
CA ASN A 115 -2.69 -16.61 -13.37
C ASN A 115 -1.58 -17.15 -12.45
N ARG A 116 -1.96 -17.79 -11.34
CA ARG A 116 -1.06 -18.40 -10.37
C ARG A 116 -1.63 -19.72 -9.84
N ILE A 117 -0.73 -20.61 -9.46
CA ILE A 117 -1.07 -21.88 -8.83
C ILE A 117 -0.02 -22.23 -7.77
N ASP A 118 -0.46 -22.55 -6.57
CA ASP A 118 0.37 -23.13 -5.51
C ASP A 118 0.22 -24.64 -5.54
N VAL A 119 1.32 -25.37 -5.70
CA VAL A 119 1.34 -26.82 -5.83
C VAL A 119 1.77 -27.46 -4.50
N TYR A 120 0.96 -28.38 -3.99
CA TYR A 120 1.23 -29.11 -2.74
C TYR A 120 1.73 -30.51 -3.05
N LEU A 121 2.84 -30.88 -2.42
CA LEU A 121 3.56 -32.12 -2.70
C LEU A 121 3.81 -32.85 -1.38
N ASP A 122 3.69 -34.16 -1.40
CA ASP A 122 4.02 -35.00 -0.26
C ASP A 122 5.50 -35.43 -0.32
N SER A 123 6.38 -34.62 0.27
CA SER A 123 7.79 -34.97 0.43
C SER A 123 8.39 -34.36 1.69
N SER A 124 9.18 -35.16 2.40
CA SER A 124 10.05 -34.75 3.51
C SER A 124 11.50 -34.50 3.08
N LYS A 125 11.81 -34.67 1.80
CA LYS A 125 13.14 -34.50 1.22
C LYS A 125 13.15 -33.35 0.22
N ASP A 126 14.32 -32.73 0.08
CA ASP A 126 14.59 -31.73 -0.95
C ASP A 126 14.33 -32.31 -2.36
N TYR A 127 13.74 -31.48 -3.22
CA TYR A 127 13.44 -31.80 -4.60
C TYR A 127 13.59 -30.56 -5.49
N MET A 128 13.76 -30.80 -6.78
CA MET A 128 13.62 -29.78 -7.82
C MET A 128 12.94 -30.45 -9.02
N ARG A 129 11.82 -29.89 -9.49
CA ARG A 129 11.05 -30.46 -10.60
C ARG A 129 10.65 -29.38 -11.59
N GLU A 130 10.64 -29.73 -12.85
CA GLU A 130 10.00 -28.93 -13.89
C GLU A 130 8.51 -29.21 -13.90
N VAL A 131 7.71 -28.17 -14.08
CA VAL A 131 6.25 -28.26 -14.11
C VAL A 131 5.75 -27.63 -15.39
N THR A 132 4.86 -28.34 -16.07
CA THR A 132 4.15 -27.85 -17.25
C THR A 132 2.69 -27.60 -16.88
N LEU A 133 2.19 -26.42 -17.24
CA LEU A 133 0.81 -26.01 -17.00
C LEU A 133 0.06 -25.92 -18.32
N GLU A 134 -1.14 -26.49 -18.34
CA GLU A 134 -2.03 -26.48 -19.50
C GLU A 134 -3.43 -26.02 -19.10
N ALA A 135 -4.13 -25.39 -20.03
CA ALA A 135 -5.52 -24.96 -19.89
C ALA A 135 -6.41 -25.58 -20.96
N SER A 136 -7.69 -25.76 -20.63
CA SER A 136 -8.71 -26.25 -21.54
C SER A 136 -10.08 -25.64 -21.22
N GLN A 137 -10.91 -25.44 -22.24
CA GLN A 137 -12.31 -25.03 -22.08
C GLN A 137 -13.26 -26.23 -21.98
N ASP A 138 -12.86 -27.38 -22.51
CA ASP A 138 -13.72 -28.56 -22.75
C ASP A 138 -13.21 -29.84 -22.06
N ASN A 139 -12.05 -29.79 -21.39
CA ASN A 139 -11.34 -30.93 -20.80
C ASN A 139 -10.82 -31.95 -21.82
N GLU A 140 -10.84 -31.61 -23.11
CA GLU A 140 -10.44 -32.48 -24.23
C GLU A 140 -9.26 -31.88 -25.00
N THR A 141 -9.38 -30.60 -25.37
CA THR A 141 -8.35 -29.84 -26.08
C THR A 141 -7.54 -28.98 -25.12
N TRP A 142 -6.22 -29.19 -25.10
CA TRP A 142 -5.34 -28.60 -24.11
C TRP A 142 -4.28 -27.71 -24.76
N GLY A 143 -4.14 -26.49 -24.25
CA GLY A 143 -3.10 -25.54 -24.65
C GLY A 143 -2.11 -25.31 -23.52
N ASN A 144 -0.82 -25.26 -23.84
CA ASN A 144 0.20 -24.88 -22.87
C ASN A 144 0.04 -23.40 -22.48
N ILE A 145 0.01 -23.12 -21.17
CA ILE A 145 -0.11 -21.75 -20.63
C ILE A 145 1.12 -21.29 -19.85
N GLY A 146 2.07 -22.19 -19.62
CA GLY A 146 3.32 -21.89 -18.94
C GLY A 146 4.14 -23.11 -18.55
N THR A 147 5.39 -22.86 -18.24
CA THR A 147 6.35 -23.81 -17.67
C THR A 147 7.09 -23.15 -16.52
N GLY A 148 7.43 -23.92 -15.48
CA GLY A 148 8.23 -23.41 -14.38
C GLY A 148 8.92 -24.50 -13.58
N ARG A 149 9.50 -24.12 -12.44
CA ARG A 149 10.20 -25.03 -11.54
C ARG A 149 9.68 -24.88 -10.12
N ILE A 150 9.59 -26.01 -9.44
CA ILE A 150 9.25 -26.11 -8.02
C ILE A 150 10.41 -26.76 -7.27
N MET A 151 10.64 -26.36 -6.02
CA MET A 151 11.72 -26.94 -5.24
C MET A 151 11.46 -26.90 -3.73
N MET A 152 12.08 -27.84 -3.02
CA MET A 152 12.27 -27.78 -1.57
C MET A 152 13.77 -27.79 -1.28
N TYR A 153 14.22 -26.87 -0.43
CA TYR A 153 15.60 -26.79 0.03
C TYR A 153 15.64 -26.47 1.53
N GLN A 154 16.31 -27.31 2.31
CA GLN A 154 16.44 -27.16 3.77
C GLN A 154 15.09 -27.00 4.49
N GLY A 155 14.08 -27.77 4.05
CA GLY A 155 12.74 -27.75 4.63
C GLY A 155 11.88 -26.55 4.21
N ARG A 156 12.38 -25.64 3.36
CA ARG A 156 11.59 -24.54 2.79
C ARG A 156 11.17 -24.88 1.37
N SER A 157 9.86 -24.78 1.09
CA SER A 157 9.28 -25.09 -0.22
C SER A 157 9.01 -23.82 -1.03
N TYR A 158 9.24 -23.90 -2.33
CA TYR A 158 8.99 -22.86 -3.34
C TYR A 158 8.21 -23.51 -4.49
N ASN A 159 6.88 -23.56 -4.35
CA ASN A 159 6.00 -24.33 -5.24
C ASN A 159 4.92 -23.50 -5.92
N THR A 160 5.11 -22.18 -5.93
CA THR A 160 4.22 -21.25 -6.63
C THR A 160 4.67 -21.11 -8.07
N LEU A 161 3.75 -21.30 -9.01
CA LEU A 161 3.98 -21.14 -10.44
C LEU A 161 3.12 -20.01 -11.00
N SER A 162 3.69 -19.33 -11.99
CA SER A 162 3.07 -18.22 -12.72
C SER A 162 2.77 -18.67 -14.14
N PHE A 163 1.63 -18.26 -14.69
CA PHE A 163 1.25 -18.55 -16.06
C PHE A 163 0.47 -17.41 -16.70
N THR A 164 0.25 -17.50 -18.00
CA THR A 164 -0.49 -16.48 -18.77
C THR A 164 -1.93 -16.37 -18.25
N THR A 165 -2.35 -15.16 -17.86
CA THR A 165 -3.71 -14.89 -17.37
C THR A 165 -4.75 -15.37 -18.39
N ASN A 166 -5.70 -16.17 -17.94
CA ASN A 166 -6.80 -16.65 -18.78
C ASN A 166 -8.05 -16.95 -17.93
N THR A 167 -9.12 -17.39 -18.58
CA THR A 167 -10.42 -17.75 -17.97
C THR A 167 -10.86 -19.17 -18.37
N ALA A 168 -9.90 -20.06 -18.65
CA ALA A 168 -10.21 -21.44 -18.98
C ALA A 168 -10.80 -22.19 -17.78
N ARG A 169 -11.80 -23.04 -18.04
CA ARG A 169 -12.46 -23.83 -17.00
C ARG A 169 -11.57 -24.90 -16.38
N TYR A 170 -10.71 -25.53 -17.18
CA TYR A 170 -9.90 -26.66 -16.74
C TYR A 170 -8.43 -26.30 -16.75
N LEU A 171 -7.73 -26.65 -15.68
CA LEU A 171 -6.28 -26.57 -15.58
C LEU A 171 -5.67 -27.94 -15.35
N ARG A 172 -4.53 -28.21 -15.98
CA ARG A 172 -3.74 -29.41 -15.77
C ARG A 172 -2.33 -29.05 -15.35
N VAL A 173 -1.91 -29.61 -14.23
CA VAL A 173 -0.56 -29.49 -13.68
C VAL A 173 0.18 -30.78 -13.94
N ASN A 174 1.29 -30.72 -14.66
CA ASN A 174 2.17 -31.86 -14.88
C ASN A 174 3.51 -31.61 -14.20
N VAL A 175 3.79 -32.33 -13.10
CA VAL A 175 5.09 -32.34 -12.45
C VAL A 175 5.95 -33.38 -13.19
N ASN A 176 6.87 -32.90 -14.00
CA ASN A 176 7.71 -33.73 -14.86
C ASN A 176 8.77 -34.46 -14.03
N GLN A 177 9.09 -35.68 -14.44
CA GLN A 177 10.10 -36.53 -13.84
C GLN A 177 11.15 -36.85 -14.89
N VAL A 178 12.41 -36.51 -14.60
CA VAL A 178 13.53 -36.74 -15.53
C VAL A 178 14.49 -37.76 -14.93
N ASN A 179 14.78 -38.82 -15.70
CA ASN A 179 15.73 -39.86 -15.32
C ASN A 179 15.47 -40.43 -13.90
N SER A 180 16.49 -40.96 -13.23
CA SER A 180 16.49 -41.65 -11.92
C SER A 180 15.93 -40.87 -10.71
N GLU A 181 15.20 -39.78 -10.95
CA GLU A 181 14.43 -39.04 -9.96
C GLU A 181 13.37 -39.93 -9.30
N LYS A 182 13.29 -39.81 -7.97
CA LYS A 182 12.21 -40.45 -7.23
C LYS A 182 10.89 -39.74 -7.50
N ARG A 183 9.82 -40.53 -7.46
CA ARG A 183 8.45 -40.04 -7.55
C ARG A 183 8.17 -38.95 -6.53
N LEU A 184 7.44 -37.93 -6.97
CA LEU A 184 7.02 -36.81 -6.12
C LEU A 184 5.47 -36.71 -6.19
N PRO A 185 4.76 -37.21 -5.17
CA PRO A 185 3.30 -37.19 -5.16
C PRO A 185 2.76 -35.76 -5.08
N LEU A 186 1.94 -35.38 -6.07
CA LEU A 186 1.17 -34.14 -6.08
C LEU A 186 -0.13 -34.37 -5.30
N THR A 187 -0.33 -33.64 -4.20
CA THR A 187 -1.47 -33.82 -3.28
C THR A 187 -2.59 -32.81 -3.49
N ASP A 188 -2.25 -31.57 -3.82
CA ASP A 188 -3.24 -30.53 -4.05
C ASP A 188 -2.66 -29.41 -4.90
N ALA A 189 -3.55 -28.57 -5.42
CA ALA A 189 -3.14 -27.31 -6.01
C ALA A 189 -4.23 -26.25 -5.83
N ILE A 190 -3.83 -25.08 -5.35
CA ILE A 190 -4.74 -23.94 -5.20
C ILE A 190 -4.47 -22.97 -6.33
N VAL A 191 -5.52 -22.65 -7.08
CA VAL A 191 -5.49 -21.71 -8.18
C VAL A 191 -5.96 -20.35 -7.68
N TYR A 192 -5.27 -19.30 -8.09
CA TYR A 192 -5.67 -17.95 -7.75
C TYR A 192 -5.31 -16.97 -8.84
N PHE A 193 -5.98 -15.82 -8.78
CA PHE A 193 -5.52 -14.62 -9.45
C PHE A 193 -4.62 -13.83 -8.51
N MET A 194 -3.42 -13.55 -8.99
CA MET A 194 -2.60 -12.50 -8.45
C MET A 194 -2.58 -11.37 -9.47
N PRO A 195 -3.26 -10.25 -9.22
CA PRO A 195 -3.15 -9.05 -10.03
C PRO A 195 -1.66 -8.74 -10.23
N ILE A 196 -1.25 -8.37 -11.45
CA ILE A 196 0.14 -7.98 -11.71
C ILE A 196 0.50 -6.86 -10.72
N SER A 197 1.60 -7.05 -9.97
CA SER A 197 2.10 -5.98 -9.12
C SER A 197 2.54 -4.82 -10.01
N LEU A 198 1.68 -3.81 -10.13
CA LEU A 198 1.98 -2.50 -10.71
C LEU A 198 3.17 -1.82 -10.00
N TYR A 199 3.53 -2.34 -8.83
CA TYR A 199 4.53 -1.83 -7.92
C TYR A 199 5.68 -2.83 -7.82
N GLN A 200 6.47 -2.93 -8.89
CA GLN A 200 7.81 -3.49 -8.84
C GLN A 200 8.77 -2.30 -8.91
N GLY A 201 8.94 -1.63 -7.77
CA GLY A 201 9.64 -0.37 -7.65
C GLY A 201 11.11 -0.46 -7.96
N GLU A 202 11.60 0.60 -8.56
CA GLU A 202 13.02 0.83 -8.82
C GLU A 202 13.67 1.43 -7.58
N SER A 203 15.01 1.38 -7.53
CA SER A 203 15.75 2.06 -6.48
C SER A 203 15.56 3.58 -6.61
N ILE A 204 14.91 4.19 -5.63
CA ILE A 204 14.75 5.65 -5.57
C ILE A 204 15.92 6.31 -4.84
N PRO A 205 16.29 7.55 -5.20
CA PRO A 205 17.33 8.29 -4.49
C PRO A 205 16.84 8.70 -3.10
N VAL A 206 17.56 8.28 -2.06
CA VAL A 206 17.28 8.63 -0.67
C VAL A 206 18.49 9.24 0.01
N LYS A 207 18.26 10.00 1.09
CA LYS A 207 19.33 10.59 1.90
C LYS A 207 19.20 10.17 3.35
N ILE A 208 20.28 9.67 3.94
CA ILE A 208 20.37 9.47 5.39
C ILE A 208 20.59 10.85 6.02
N LEU A 209 19.59 11.34 6.77
CA LEU A 209 19.64 12.62 7.47
C LEU A 209 20.33 12.51 8.83
N SER A 210 20.16 11.38 9.50
CA SER A 210 20.85 11.10 10.76
C SER A 210 21.09 9.61 10.93
N GLN A 211 22.19 9.28 11.59
CA GLN A 211 22.52 7.94 12.04
C GLN A 211 23.11 8.07 13.45
N ARG A 212 22.51 7.36 14.41
CA ARG A 212 22.96 7.33 15.81
C ARG A 212 23.00 5.89 16.26
N SER A 213 24.17 5.44 16.71
CA SER A 213 24.36 4.10 17.27
C SER A 213 24.74 4.22 18.73
N ASP A 214 24.09 3.42 19.56
CA ASP A 214 24.50 3.13 20.91
C ASP A 214 24.81 1.63 21.06
N ARG A 215 25.04 1.18 22.30
CA ARG A 215 25.38 -0.22 22.58
C ARG A 215 24.28 -1.20 22.16
N THR A 216 23.01 -0.83 22.25
CA THR A 216 21.89 -1.75 22.04
C THR A 216 21.18 -1.55 20.71
N ARG A 217 21.31 -0.37 20.08
CA ARG A 217 20.53 -0.01 18.90
C ARG A 217 21.24 0.97 17.97
N THR A 218 20.97 0.84 16.67
CA THR A 218 21.35 1.80 15.62
C THR A 218 20.08 2.39 15.03
N ASN A 219 19.91 3.71 15.10
CA ASN A 219 18.76 4.44 14.59
C ASN A 219 19.17 5.30 13.39
N LEU A 220 18.41 5.22 12.30
CA LEU A 220 18.58 6.03 11.10
C LEU A 220 17.30 6.80 10.78
N VAL A 221 17.45 8.01 10.24
CA VAL A 221 16.38 8.80 9.63
C VAL A 221 16.71 8.98 8.15
N VAL A 222 15.84 8.52 7.26
CA VAL A 222 16.02 8.53 5.81
C VAL A 222 14.93 9.38 5.16
N ASP A 223 15.31 10.33 4.29
CA ASP A 223 14.38 11.18 3.53
C ASP A 223 14.10 10.58 2.15
N LEU A 224 12.83 10.30 1.86
CA LEU A 224 12.32 9.87 0.56
C LEU A 224 12.10 11.04 -0.42
N GLN A 225 12.39 12.27 0.00
CA GLN A 225 12.14 13.56 -0.68
C GLN A 225 10.67 13.97 -0.73
N VAL A 226 9.77 13.03 -1.02
CA VAL A 226 8.31 13.23 -1.05
C VAL A 226 7.62 12.05 -0.35
N PRO A 227 6.41 12.23 0.23
CA PRO A 227 5.65 11.15 0.82
C PRO A 227 4.99 10.27 -0.25
N ASN A 228 4.20 9.28 0.18
CA ASN A 228 3.25 8.54 -0.64
C ASN A 228 3.86 7.60 -1.68
N TYR A 229 5.16 7.31 -1.60
CA TYR A 229 5.75 6.18 -2.29
C TYR A 229 5.21 4.87 -1.73
N PHE A 230 4.86 3.93 -2.60
CA PHE A 230 4.72 2.54 -2.21
C PHE A 230 6.11 1.91 -2.14
N ILE A 231 6.54 1.50 -0.96
CA ILE A 231 7.84 0.89 -0.74
C ILE A 231 7.70 -0.62 -0.82
N ASP A 232 8.50 -1.26 -1.67
CA ASP A 232 8.57 -2.71 -1.78
C ASP A 232 9.55 -3.28 -0.77
N ARG A 233 10.76 -2.69 -0.70
CA ARG A 233 11.82 -3.11 0.21
C ARG A 233 12.76 -1.98 0.60
N VAL A 234 13.34 -2.13 1.78
CA VAL A 234 14.46 -1.32 2.28
C VAL A 234 15.68 -2.22 2.45
N THR A 235 16.74 -1.96 1.69
CA THR A 235 18.02 -2.70 1.76
C THR A 235 19.04 -1.91 2.57
N ILE A 236 19.72 -2.61 3.47
CA ILE A 236 20.75 -2.08 4.36
C ILE A 236 22.10 -2.59 3.88
N GLU A 237 22.89 -1.73 3.23
CA GLU A 237 24.21 -2.12 2.73
C GLU A 237 25.26 -1.98 3.83
N THR A 238 25.90 -3.09 4.18
CA THR A 238 26.96 -3.17 5.18
C THR A 238 28.10 -4.06 4.67
N PRO A 239 29.38 -3.75 4.98
CA PRO A 239 30.50 -4.63 4.69
C PRO A 239 30.68 -5.72 5.75
N ASP A 240 29.93 -5.66 6.85
CA ASP A 240 30.02 -6.64 7.93
C ASP A 240 29.41 -7.98 7.50
N ARG A 241 29.85 -9.06 8.13
CA ARG A 241 29.46 -10.45 7.83
C ARG A 241 29.22 -11.23 9.12
N ASN A 242 28.55 -12.37 9.04
CA ASN A 242 28.22 -13.20 10.21
C ASN A 242 27.40 -12.45 11.27
N TYR A 243 26.29 -11.84 10.85
CA TYR A 243 25.37 -11.13 11.73
C TYR A 243 23.93 -11.61 11.53
N SER A 244 23.10 -11.34 12.54
CA SER A 244 21.64 -11.45 12.50
C SER A 244 21.07 -10.33 13.38
N ARG A 245 20.19 -9.51 12.82
CA ARG A 245 19.68 -8.29 13.48
C ARG A 245 18.20 -8.11 13.18
N VAL A 246 17.43 -7.80 14.22
CA VAL A 246 16.04 -7.35 14.06
C VAL A 246 16.06 -5.89 13.63
N VAL A 247 15.25 -5.57 12.62
CA VAL A 247 15.10 -4.23 12.04
C VAL A 247 13.65 -3.83 12.13
N TYR A 248 13.40 -2.67 12.71
CA TYR A 248 12.10 -2.01 12.74
C TYR A 248 12.12 -0.87 11.73
N VAL A 249 11.10 -0.79 10.89
CA VAL A 249 10.93 0.29 9.91
C VAL A 249 9.59 0.96 10.17
N ASP A 250 9.64 2.25 10.50
CA ASP A 250 8.48 3.12 10.62
C ASP A 250 8.58 4.29 9.64
N SER A 251 7.49 5.03 9.44
CA SER A 251 7.49 6.27 8.67
C SER A 251 6.70 7.40 9.31
N ASP A 252 7.13 8.64 9.06
CA ASP A 252 6.47 9.87 9.50
C ASP A 252 6.62 11.01 8.48
N ASN A 253 5.79 12.05 8.58
CA ASN A 253 5.88 13.25 7.72
C ASN A 253 6.84 14.29 8.27
N ALA A 254 7.29 14.14 9.52
CA ALA A 254 8.29 14.98 10.15
C ALA A 254 9.63 14.26 10.30
N THR A 255 10.73 15.01 10.40
CA THR A 255 12.08 14.47 10.60
C THR A 255 12.28 13.88 12.01
N SER A 256 11.35 14.13 12.92
CA SER A 256 11.29 13.52 14.25
C SER A 256 10.10 12.57 14.32
N LYS A 257 10.34 11.36 14.85
CA LYS A 257 9.30 10.34 15.03
C LYS A 257 8.24 10.85 16.00
N SER A 258 6.98 10.90 15.57
CA SER A 258 5.85 11.27 16.42
C SER A 258 5.50 10.15 17.41
N ASN A 259 4.49 10.40 18.25
CA ASN A 259 3.95 9.38 19.15
C ASN A 259 3.12 8.31 18.42
N GLN A 260 2.71 8.56 17.18
CA GLN A 260 1.91 7.65 16.36
C GLN A 260 2.49 7.56 14.93
N PRO A 261 3.72 7.04 14.79
CA PRO A 261 4.33 6.81 13.51
C PRO A 261 3.57 5.71 12.76
N LEU A 262 3.66 5.69 11.43
CA LEU A 262 3.15 4.58 10.64
C LEU A 262 4.19 3.45 10.67
N THR A 263 3.92 2.39 11.43
CA THR A 263 4.75 1.18 11.42
C THR A 263 4.62 0.47 10.08
N LEU A 264 5.75 0.27 9.39
CA LEU A 264 5.81 -0.36 8.08
C LEU A 264 6.05 -1.87 8.19
N ASN A 265 7.14 -2.28 8.84
CA ASN A 265 7.39 -3.70 9.13
C ASN A 265 8.47 -3.87 10.21
N THR A 266 8.53 -5.09 10.77
CA THR A 266 9.63 -5.59 11.59
C THR A 266 10.10 -6.92 10.98
N ASP A 267 11.38 -7.02 10.62
CA ASP A 267 11.95 -8.23 10.03
C ASP A 267 13.41 -8.44 10.50
N THR A 268 13.99 -9.59 10.17
CA THR A 268 15.39 -9.92 10.48
C THR A 268 16.24 -9.86 9.22
N ILE A 269 17.32 -9.06 9.27
CA ILE A 269 18.41 -9.12 8.30
C ILE A 269 19.54 -10.01 8.83
N PHE A 270 20.21 -10.73 7.95
CA PHE A 270 21.32 -11.60 8.31
C PHE A 270 22.32 -11.76 7.16
N ASP A 271 23.56 -12.02 7.53
CA ASP A 271 24.60 -12.52 6.63
C ASP A 271 25.32 -13.64 7.38
N TYR A 272 25.33 -14.83 6.80
CA TYR A 272 25.94 -16.04 7.35
C TYR A 272 26.96 -16.58 6.35
N LYS A 273 28.23 -16.52 6.73
CA LYS A 273 29.35 -16.91 5.87
C LYS A 273 30.47 -17.60 6.65
N TRP A 274 30.60 -18.92 6.48
CA TRP A 274 31.72 -19.72 6.99
C TRP A 274 32.00 -20.92 6.09
N GLN A 275 33.28 -21.24 5.89
CA GLN A 275 33.74 -22.34 5.04
C GLN A 275 32.97 -22.39 3.70
N ASP A 276 32.11 -23.39 3.49
CA ASP A 276 31.33 -23.61 2.25
C ASP A 276 29.86 -23.16 2.36
N TYR A 277 29.46 -22.51 3.47
CA TYR A 277 28.11 -22.00 3.69
C TYR A 277 28.06 -20.48 3.47
N SER A 278 27.13 -20.04 2.63
CA SER A 278 26.84 -18.62 2.38
C SER A 278 25.33 -18.43 2.22
N SER A 279 24.73 -17.64 3.10
CA SER A 279 23.32 -17.25 3.04
C SER A 279 23.15 -15.83 3.58
N ALA A 280 22.41 -14.98 2.87
CA ALA A 280 22.24 -13.59 3.26
C ALA A 280 20.85 -13.07 2.89
N ARG A 281 20.38 -12.14 3.71
CA ARG A 281 19.23 -11.27 3.48
C ARG A 281 19.54 -9.93 4.14
N ASP A 282 19.78 -8.92 3.32
CA ASP A 282 20.16 -7.58 3.72
C ASP A 282 19.01 -6.57 3.59
N TYR A 283 17.77 -7.05 3.42
CA TYR A 283 16.60 -6.21 3.19
C TYR A 283 15.42 -6.58 4.09
N VAL A 284 14.56 -5.59 4.31
CA VAL A 284 13.24 -5.72 4.92
C VAL A 284 12.19 -5.53 3.81
N GLU A 285 11.26 -6.49 3.68
CA GLU A 285 10.10 -6.34 2.79
C GLU A 285 9.06 -5.42 3.44
N ILE A 286 8.46 -4.50 2.68
CA ILE A 286 7.53 -3.50 3.21
C ILE A 286 6.15 -3.68 2.56
N GLY A 287 6.07 -3.48 1.24
CA GLY A 287 4.85 -3.60 0.47
C GLY A 287 3.72 -2.69 0.97
N GLN A 288 4.00 -1.42 1.26
CA GLN A 288 2.98 -0.44 1.66
C GLN A 288 3.41 1.00 1.37
N TYR A 289 2.43 1.91 1.33
CA TYR A 289 2.68 3.34 1.23
C TYR A 289 3.38 3.85 2.49
N ALA A 290 4.36 4.73 2.29
CA ALA A 290 5.13 5.34 3.37
C ALA A 290 4.96 6.86 3.40
N ARG A 291 5.06 7.42 4.60
CA ARG A 291 5.25 8.86 4.79
C ARG A 291 6.67 9.25 4.39
N ARG A 292 6.94 10.55 4.26
CA ARG A 292 8.19 11.08 3.66
C ARG A 292 9.48 10.59 4.34
N PHE A 293 9.50 10.45 5.66
CA PHE A 293 10.69 10.06 6.40
C PHE A 293 10.57 8.64 6.91
N LEU A 294 11.58 7.81 6.65
CA LEU A 294 11.70 6.49 7.26
C LEU A 294 12.55 6.56 8.52
N PHE A 295 12.08 5.87 9.56
CA PHE A 295 12.81 5.65 10.81
C PHE A 295 13.19 4.17 10.86
N ILE A 296 14.49 3.88 10.71
CA ILE A 296 15.01 2.52 10.69
C ILE A 296 15.76 2.30 12.01
N SER A 297 15.36 1.29 12.77
CA SER A 297 15.99 0.91 14.04
C SER A 297 16.50 -0.51 13.95
N ILE A 298 17.81 -0.71 14.09
CA ILE A 298 18.48 -2.01 14.06
C ILE A 298 18.90 -2.37 15.49
N GLU A 299 18.48 -3.52 15.99
CA GLU A 299 18.87 -4.00 17.32
C GLU A 299 20.25 -4.65 17.30
N ASN A 300 21.21 -4.00 17.96
CA ASN A 300 22.59 -4.48 18.10
C ASN A 300 22.71 -5.55 19.20
N GLY A 301 21.87 -5.47 20.24
CA GLY A 301 21.95 -6.33 21.41
C GLY A 301 23.28 -6.12 22.16
N SER A 302 24.05 -7.20 22.34
CA SER A 302 25.41 -7.14 22.90
C SER A 302 26.51 -7.09 21.82
N SER A 303 26.15 -7.10 20.54
CA SER A 303 27.10 -7.01 19.44
C SER A 303 27.47 -5.56 19.12
N ALA A 304 28.63 -5.34 18.50
CA ALA A 304 28.95 -4.03 17.96
C ALA A 304 27.92 -3.58 16.90
N PRO A 305 27.64 -2.26 16.79
CA PRO A 305 26.82 -1.70 15.72
C PRO A 305 27.36 -2.08 14.33
N LEU A 306 26.45 -2.36 13.39
CA LEU A 306 26.83 -2.61 11.99
C LEU A 306 27.34 -1.32 11.32
N LYS A 307 28.36 -1.45 10.46
CA LYS A 307 28.84 -0.35 9.61
C LYS A 307 27.90 -0.16 8.41
N ILE A 308 27.01 0.83 8.50
CA ILE A 308 26.08 1.13 7.40
C ILE A 308 26.78 1.96 6.32
N ASN A 309 26.93 1.42 5.12
CA ASN A 309 27.47 2.12 3.96
C ASN A 309 26.38 2.93 3.24
N ALA A 310 25.20 2.32 3.04
CA ALA A 310 24.08 2.95 2.36
C ALA A 310 22.75 2.31 2.77
N ILE A 311 21.68 3.05 2.52
CA ILE A 311 20.30 2.55 2.52
C ILE A 311 19.78 2.69 1.09
N LYS A 312 19.27 1.60 0.52
CA LYS A 312 18.56 1.60 -0.76
C LYS A 312 17.08 1.34 -0.52
N VAL A 313 16.22 2.10 -1.19
CA VAL A 313 14.77 1.94 -1.09
C VAL A 313 14.25 1.62 -2.48
N SER A 314 13.62 0.45 -2.63
CA SER A 314 12.89 0.08 -3.84
C SER A 314 11.45 0.54 -3.69
N ALA A 315 11.01 1.43 -4.55
CA ALA A 315 9.69 2.03 -4.44
C ALA A 315 9.08 2.42 -5.79
N SER A 316 7.76 2.50 -5.80
CA SER A 316 6.96 2.89 -6.97
C SER A 316 6.04 4.05 -6.62
N PRO A 317 5.85 5.03 -7.53
CA PRO A 317 4.81 6.04 -7.36
C PRO A 317 3.43 5.39 -7.52
N PRO A 318 2.38 5.97 -6.92
CA PRO A 318 1.02 5.55 -7.15
C PRO A 318 0.55 5.92 -8.56
N TYR A 319 -0.48 5.21 -9.04
CA TYR A 319 -1.14 5.49 -10.31
C TYR A 319 -2.63 5.72 -10.09
N LEU A 320 -3.21 6.69 -10.80
CA LEU A 320 -4.63 6.98 -10.82
C LEU A 320 -5.22 6.45 -12.12
N LEU A 321 -6.14 5.49 -12.03
CA LEU A 321 -6.92 4.99 -13.15
C LEU A 321 -8.06 5.95 -13.46
N ALA A 322 -8.26 6.30 -14.72
CA ALA A 322 -9.42 7.06 -15.19
C ALA A 322 -9.83 6.64 -16.61
N ASP A 323 -11.11 6.70 -16.93
CA ASP A 323 -11.64 6.51 -18.29
C ASP A 323 -11.63 7.85 -19.04
N LEU A 324 -10.51 8.16 -19.69
CA LEU A 324 -10.31 9.45 -20.35
C LEU A 324 -11.06 9.49 -21.69
N LYS A 325 -11.72 10.61 -21.98
CA LYS A 325 -12.50 10.80 -23.23
C LYS A 325 -11.88 11.85 -24.17
N GLY A 326 -10.64 12.26 -23.87
CA GLY A 326 -9.96 13.35 -24.56
C GLY A 326 -9.16 14.20 -23.57
N PRO A 327 -8.83 15.46 -23.95
CA PRO A 327 -8.06 16.35 -23.09
C PRO A 327 -8.74 16.53 -21.73
N SER A 328 -7.97 16.36 -20.67
CA SER A 328 -8.49 16.31 -19.30
C SER A 328 -7.53 17.04 -18.35
N ARG A 329 -7.98 17.29 -17.13
CA ARG A 329 -7.18 17.89 -16.05
C ARG A 329 -7.22 16.99 -14.82
N LEU A 330 -6.07 16.82 -14.18
CA LEU A 330 -5.95 16.25 -12.84
C LEU A 330 -5.85 17.38 -11.84
N TRP A 331 -6.77 17.43 -10.88
CA TRP A 331 -6.83 18.41 -9.78
C TRP A 331 -6.38 17.75 -8.48
N TYR A 332 -5.64 18.49 -7.65
CA TYR A 332 -5.17 18.03 -6.33
C TYR A 332 -4.89 19.20 -5.37
N GLY A 333 -4.61 18.87 -4.10
CA GLY A 333 -4.31 19.85 -3.05
C GLY A 333 -5.56 20.43 -2.40
N ASN A 334 -6.60 19.62 -2.21
CA ASN A 334 -7.79 19.99 -1.44
C ASN A 334 -7.80 19.24 -0.10
N PRO A 335 -7.40 19.87 1.02
CA PRO A 335 -7.26 19.17 2.30
C PRO A 335 -8.59 18.81 2.98
N ASN A 336 -9.72 19.35 2.51
CA ASN A 336 -11.03 19.19 3.16
C ASN A 336 -11.96 18.23 2.42
N VAL A 337 -11.49 17.60 1.34
CA VAL A 337 -12.32 16.68 0.55
C VAL A 337 -12.20 15.26 1.06
N ASN A 338 -13.36 14.59 1.16
CA ASN A 338 -13.44 13.19 1.50
C ASN A 338 -13.25 12.31 0.27
N ASN A 339 -13.00 11.02 0.51
CA ASN A 339 -12.89 10.04 -0.57
C ASN A 339 -14.24 9.88 -1.27
N GLU A 340 -14.23 9.96 -2.59
CA GLU A 340 -15.41 9.61 -3.40
C GLU A 340 -15.41 8.12 -3.73
N SER A 341 -16.61 7.58 -3.95
CA SER A 341 -16.82 6.18 -4.28
C SER A 341 -17.47 6.10 -5.65
N TYR A 342 -16.66 5.92 -6.69
CA TYR A 342 -17.17 5.66 -8.04
C TYR A 342 -17.40 4.17 -8.26
N ASP A 343 -18.24 3.82 -9.23
CA ASP A 343 -18.44 2.43 -9.66
C ASP A 343 -17.14 1.78 -10.17
N LEU A 344 -16.17 2.61 -10.62
CA LEU A 344 -14.84 2.16 -11.05
C LEU A 344 -14.13 1.33 -9.97
N ASP A 345 -14.31 1.64 -8.68
CA ASP A 345 -13.73 0.87 -7.56
C ASP A 345 -14.19 -0.60 -7.57
N LYS A 346 -15.35 -0.91 -8.16
CA LYS A 346 -15.92 -2.27 -8.20
C LYS A 346 -15.30 -3.19 -9.23
N PHE A 347 -14.56 -2.66 -10.20
CA PHE A 347 -14.00 -3.47 -11.28
C PHE A 347 -12.61 -3.02 -11.75
N ALA A 348 -12.00 -2.00 -11.13
CA ALA A 348 -10.66 -1.54 -11.46
C ALA A 348 -9.62 -2.67 -11.43
N TYR A 349 -9.77 -3.62 -10.51
CA TYR A 349 -8.91 -4.81 -10.37
C TYR A 349 -8.98 -5.80 -11.55
N LEU A 350 -10.05 -5.73 -12.36
CA LEU A 350 -10.23 -6.58 -13.54
C LEU A 350 -9.52 -6.02 -14.79
N ILE A 351 -9.09 -4.76 -14.76
CA ILE A 351 -8.46 -4.11 -15.91
C ILE A 351 -7.00 -4.55 -15.99
N GLN A 352 -6.62 -5.18 -17.12
CA GLN A 352 -5.25 -5.63 -17.33
C GLN A 352 -4.32 -4.45 -17.56
N THR A 353 -3.14 -4.49 -16.97
CA THR A 353 -2.13 -3.42 -17.10
C THR A 353 -1.61 -3.26 -18.52
N THR A 354 -1.69 -4.32 -19.34
CA THR A 354 -1.38 -4.32 -20.77
C THR A 354 -2.37 -3.51 -21.60
N ASP A 355 -3.60 -3.35 -21.11
CA ASP A 355 -4.66 -2.58 -21.78
C ASP A 355 -4.63 -1.11 -21.36
N LEU A 356 -3.85 -0.78 -20.32
CA LEU A 356 -3.74 0.58 -19.79
C LEU A 356 -2.78 1.43 -20.62
N LYS A 357 -3.26 2.61 -20.99
CA LYS A 357 -2.39 3.68 -21.49
C LYS A 357 -1.71 4.36 -20.32
N TRP A 358 -0.38 4.34 -20.30
CA TRP A 358 0.41 5.04 -19.28
C TRP A 358 0.48 6.53 -19.60
N VAL A 359 0.05 7.35 -18.65
CA VAL A 359 -0.04 8.80 -18.83
C VAL A 359 0.84 9.50 -17.80
N THR A 360 1.78 10.30 -18.29
CA THR A 360 2.52 11.25 -17.45
C THR A 360 1.81 12.60 -17.51
N PRO A 361 1.36 13.15 -16.36
CA PRO A 361 0.74 14.45 -16.32
C PRO A 361 1.74 15.57 -16.69
N GLY A 362 1.23 16.70 -17.15
CA GLY A 362 2.04 17.88 -17.49
C GLY A 362 2.65 18.57 -16.27
N ALA A 363 3.20 19.77 -16.49
CA ALA A 363 3.73 20.59 -15.40
C ALA A 363 2.61 21.03 -14.43
N GLN A 364 2.93 21.12 -13.13
CA GLN A 364 2.03 21.66 -12.11
C GLN A 364 1.65 23.11 -12.45
N GLN A 365 0.37 23.41 -12.38
CA GLN A 365 -0.16 24.76 -12.48
C GLN A 365 -0.92 25.09 -11.18
N ILE A 366 -0.77 26.34 -10.73
CA ILE A 366 -1.57 26.88 -9.62
C ILE A 366 -2.93 27.27 -10.20
N ASN A 367 -4.01 26.85 -9.54
CA ASN A 367 -5.35 27.28 -9.89
C ASN A 367 -5.53 28.77 -9.52
N PRO A 368 -5.69 29.68 -10.49
CA PRO A 368 -5.86 31.12 -10.21
C PRO A 368 -7.16 31.42 -9.44
N ASP A 369 -8.16 30.54 -9.54
CA ASP A 369 -9.47 30.71 -8.91
C ASP A 369 -9.56 30.04 -7.52
N TYR A 370 -8.44 29.52 -7.00
CA TYR A 370 -8.41 28.83 -5.71
C TYR A 370 -8.81 29.77 -4.56
N LYS A 371 -9.82 29.35 -3.79
CA LYS A 371 -10.30 30.01 -2.58
C LYS A 371 -9.80 29.24 -1.36
N VAL A 372 -8.93 29.91 -0.61
CA VAL A 372 -8.43 29.40 0.68
C VAL A 372 -9.62 29.11 1.60
N PRO A 373 -9.69 27.91 2.23
CA PRO A 373 -10.74 27.59 3.17
C PRO A 373 -10.84 28.61 4.31
N TRP A 374 -12.05 28.96 4.72
CA TRP A 374 -12.29 29.98 5.76
C TRP A 374 -11.55 29.68 7.08
N SER A 375 -11.46 28.40 7.45
CA SER A 375 -10.73 27.94 8.64
C SER A 375 -9.24 28.25 8.57
N GLU A 376 -8.64 28.11 7.38
CA GLU A 376 -7.24 28.44 7.15
C GLU A 376 -7.01 29.95 7.07
N GLN A 377 -7.94 30.67 6.44
CA GLN A 377 -7.90 32.13 6.38
C GLN A 377 -8.02 32.77 7.76
N ASN A 378 -8.73 32.13 8.69
CA ASN A 378 -9.02 32.66 10.02
C ASN A 378 -8.42 31.82 11.17
N LYS A 379 -7.22 31.24 10.99
CA LYS A 379 -6.52 30.46 12.04
C LYS A 379 -6.45 31.19 13.39
N TRP A 380 -6.37 32.52 13.38
CA TRP A 380 -6.34 33.35 14.58
C TRP A 380 -7.63 33.27 15.42
N LEU A 381 -8.81 33.10 14.80
CA LEU A 381 -10.09 32.97 15.52
C LEU A 381 -10.12 31.67 16.33
N LEU A 382 -9.59 30.58 15.79
CA LEU A 382 -9.47 29.31 16.50
C LEU A 382 -8.56 29.46 17.72
N ASN A 383 -7.40 30.10 17.55
CA ASN A 383 -6.49 30.39 18.67
C ASN A 383 -7.14 31.28 19.73
N ALA A 384 -7.88 32.32 19.31
CA ALA A 384 -8.61 33.20 20.22
C ALA A 384 -9.70 32.45 21.01
N LEU A 385 -10.44 31.54 20.36
CA LEU A 385 -11.43 30.69 21.01
C LEU A 385 -10.78 29.77 22.06
N ILE A 386 -9.66 29.13 21.72
CA ILE A 386 -8.90 28.27 22.65
C ILE A 386 -8.45 29.06 23.88
N ILE A 387 -7.91 30.26 23.69
CA ILE A 387 -7.49 31.15 24.79
C ILE A 387 -8.69 31.52 25.67
N LEU A 388 -9.84 31.83 25.06
CA LEU A 388 -11.06 32.20 25.79
C LEU A 388 -11.59 31.03 26.64
N VAL A 389 -11.59 29.82 26.08
CA VAL A 389 -11.96 28.60 26.82
C VAL A 389 -10.99 28.33 27.98
N ALA A 390 -9.68 28.43 27.75
CA ALA A 390 -8.67 28.27 28.79
C ALA A 390 -8.84 29.30 29.93
N PHE A 391 -9.11 30.56 29.57
CA PHE A 391 -9.41 31.61 30.54
C PHE A 391 -10.67 31.30 31.34
N GLY A 392 -11.72 30.78 30.70
CA GLY A 392 -12.94 30.32 31.36
C GLY A 392 -12.68 29.25 32.41
N PHE A 393 -11.83 28.25 32.11
CA PHE A 393 -11.42 27.23 33.06
C PHE A 393 -10.65 27.82 34.26
N VAL A 394 -9.74 28.77 34.03
CA VAL A 394 -9.01 29.45 35.10
C VAL A 394 -9.98 30.18 36.03
N VAL A 395 -10.96 30.91 35.50
CA VAL A 395 -11.97 31.61 36.30
C VAL A 395 -12.82 30.64 37.14
N ILE A 396 -13.20 29.49 36.57
CA ILE A 396 -13.97 28.46 37.30
C ILE A 396 -13.12 27.86 38.43
N ILE A 397 -11.85 27.54 38.17
CA ILE A 397 -10.92 27.01 39.18
C ILE A 397 -10.76 28.01 40.32
N LEU A 398 -10.52 29.29 40.01
CA LEU A 398 -10.37 30.35 41.02
C LEU A 398 -11.63 30.48 41.88
N ARG A 399 -12.83 30.53 41.27
CA ARG A 399 -14.10 30.58 42.03
C ARG A 399 -14.32 29.37 42.92
N ASN A 400 -13.90 28.18 42.50
CA ASN A 400 -14.04 26.97 43.30
C ASN A 400 -13.00 26.89 44.43
N LEU A 401 -11.78 27.40 44.22
CA LEU A 401 -10.77 27.54 45.27
C LEU A 401 -11.20 28.52 46.36
N ASP A 402 -11.83 29.64 45.98
CA ASP A 402 -12.36 30.61 46.94
C ASP A 402 -13.47 30.00 47.80
N LYS A 403 -14.37 29.20 47.20
CA LYS A 403 -15.39 28.44 47.95
C LYS A 403 -14.79 27.41 48.91
N ILE A 404 -13.73 26.72 48.52
CA ILE A 404 -13.04 25.75 49.40
C ILE A 404 -12.37 26.47 50.58
N LYS A 405 -11.81 27.67 50.35
CA LYS A 405 -11.23 28.50 51.43
C LYS A 405 -12.29 29.03 52.39
N GLU A 406 -13.48 29.39 51.91
CA GLU A 406 -14.61 29.80 52.76
C GLU A 406 -15.15 28.65 53.61
N LEU A 407 -15.29 27.45 53.03
CA LEU A 407 -15.71 26.25 53.77
C LEU A 407 -14.70 25.88 54.88
N ARG A 408 -13.40 25.99 54.60
CA ARG A 408 -12.34 25.70 55.58
C ARG A 408 -12.26 26.73 56.71
N LYS A 409 -12.70 27.98 56.50
CA LYS A 409 -12.79 28.99 57.56
C LYS A 409 -14.03 28.82 58.45
N GLY A 410 -15.04 28.10 57.99
CA GLY A 410 -16.25 27.80 58.77
C GLY A 410 -16.14 26.56 59.67
N GLU A 411 -15.10 25.73 59.51
CA GLU A 411 -14.83 24.56 60.37
C GLU A 411 -13.93 24.89 61.57
N ASP A 412 -13.27 26.06 61.58
CA ASP A 412 -12.40 26.55 62.68
C ASP A 412 -13.13 27.52 63.64
N GLN A 413 -14.47 27.63 63.54
CA GLN A 413 -15.35 28.31 64.51
C GLN A 413 -16.27 27.29 65.17
#